data_AF-A0AAN5DFN2-F1
#
_entry.id   AF-A0AAN5DFN2-F1
#
_cell.length_a   1.000
_cell.length_b   1.000
_cell.length_c   1.000
_cell.angle_alpha   90.00
_cell.angle_beta   90.00
_cell.angle_gamma   90.00
#
_symmetry.space_group_name_H-M   'P 1'
#
loop_
_entity.id
_entity.type
_entity.pdbx_description
1 polymer ?
#
loop_
_entity_poly.entity_id
_entity_poly.type
_entity_poly.pdbx_seq_one_letter_code
_entity_poly.pdbx_strand_id
1 'polypeptide(L)'
;GAMSDFDTSNGYQIAGGILFGMALVGLGSNLTVVIFLKSTKSLSNTFGNLTLSQAIVDSIHQALFAFYKAPSIFFRNKGLYDLS
;
A
#
# COMPACT_ATOMS: atom_id res chain seq x y z
N GLY A 1 17.97 8.83 22.75
CA GLY A 1 16.63 9.45 22.76
C GLY A 1 16.29 10.06 21.43
N ALA A 2 16.18 9.26 20.37
CA ALA A 2 15.59 9.69 19.08
C ALA A 2 14.39 8.80 18.67
N MET A 3 14.11 7.76 19.46
CA MET A 3 13.04 6.78 19.25
C MET A 3 11.92 6.92 20.29
N SER A 4 12.01 7.92 21.18
CA SER A 4 11.05 8.19 22.26
C SER A 4 9.98 9.24 21.93
N ASP A 5 10.13 9.96 20.81
CA ASP A 5 9.33 11.19 20.57
C ASP A 5 8.30 11.04 19.44
N PHE A 6 8.11 9.83 18.91
CA PHE A 6 6.92 9.56 18.10
C PHE A 6 5.75 9.28 19.05
N ASP A 7 5.24 10.33 19.69
CA ASP A 7 3.97 10.29 20.44
C ASP A 7 2.85 9.88 19.48
N THR A 8 2.61 8.56 19.43
CA THR A 8 1.65 7.93 18.53
C THR A 8 0.22 8.03 19.12
N SER A 9 0.08 8.58 20.33
CA SER A 9 -1.20 8.64 21.04
C SER A 9 -2.16 9.69 20.48
N ASN A 10 -1.64 10.73 19.84
CA ASN A 10 -2.41 11.90 19.38
C ASN A 10 -2.42 12.09 17.85
N GLY A 11 -1.56 11.37 17.11
CA GLY A 11 -1.41 11.51 15.65
C GLY A 11 -1.92 10.35 14.80
N TYR A 12 -2.46 9.28 15.41
CA TYR A 12 -2.77 8.03 14.70
C TYR A 12 -3.84 8.19 13.60
N GLN A 13 -4.82 9.08 13.77
CA GLN A 13 -5.81 9.37 12.72
C GLN A 13 -5.16 10.04 11.51
N ILE A 14 -4.25 11.00 11.74
CA ILE A 14 -3.51 11.66 10.67
C ILE A 14 -2.58 10.66 9.98
N ALA A 15 -1.86 9.83 10.74
CA ALA A 15 -1.00 8.78 10.19
C ALA A 15 -1.80 7.77 9.36
N GLY A 16 -2.95 7.29 9.85
CA GLY A 16 -3.84 6.41 9.12
C GLY A 16 -4.40 7.06 7.84
N GLY A 17 -4.76 8.34 7.90
CA GLY A 17 -5.22 9.10 6.74
C GLY A 17 -4.14 9.28 5.67
N ILE A 18 -2.91 9.63 6.07
CA ILE A 18 -1.76 9.74 5.16
C ILE A 18 -1.46 8.37 4.53
N LEU A 19 -1.41 7.30 5.35
CA LEU A 19 -1.15 5.95 4.88
C LEU A 19 -2.21 5.48 3.87
N PHE A 20 -3.47 5.78 4.14
CA PHE A 20 -4.58 5.47 3.24
C PHE A 20 -4.41 6.20 1.89
N GLY A 21 -4.17 7.51 1.91
CA GLY A 21 -3.98 8.29 0.70
C GLY A 21 -2.79 7.82 -0.13
N MET A 22 -1.64 7.58 0.51
CA MET A 22 -0.45 7.03 -0.14
C MET A 22 -0.73 5.66 -0.75
N ALA A 23 -1.44 4.79 -0.02
CA ALA A 23 -1.74 3.44 -0.48
C ALA A 23 -2.70 3.43 -1.68
N LEU A 24 -3.69 4.32 -1.73
CA LEU A 24 -4.56 4.46 -2.90
C LEU A 24 -3.79 4.93 -4.15
N VAL A 25 -2.89 5.92 -3.99
CA VAL A 25 -2.05 6.39 -5.11
C VAL A 25 -1.13 5.27 -5.60
N GLY A 26 -0.52 4.52 -4.68
CA GLY A 26 0.32 3.37 -5.00
C GLY A 26 -0.47 2.27 -5.72
N LEU A 27 -1.69 1.97 -5.26
CA LEU A 27 -2.57 0.98 -5.87
C LEU A 27 -2.95 1.39 -7.30
N GLY A 28 -3.41 2.63 -7.51
CA GLY A 28 -3.78 3.13 -8.84
C GLY A 28 -2.62 3.14 -9.82
N SER A 29 -1.43 3.56 -9.36
CA SER A 29 -0.21 3.58 -10.18
C SER A 29 0.19 2.16 -10.62
N ASN A 30 0.22 1.20 -9.69
CA ASN A 30 0.59 -0.18 -10.02
C ASN A 30 -0.44 -0.87 -10.90
N LEU A 31 -1.74 -0.64 -10.70
CA LEU A 31 -2.78 -1.14 -11.61
C LEU A 31 -2.63 -0.56 -13.03
N THR A 32 -2.24 0.72 -13.14
CA THR A 32 -1.94 1.34 -14.45
C THR A 32 -0.77 0.64 -15.14
N VAL A 33 0.30 0.31 -14.40
CA VAL A 33 1.44 -0.47 -14.92
C VAL A 33 0.99 -1.87 -15.37
N VAL A 34 0.16 -2.56 -14.57
CA VAL A 34 -0.40 -3.88 -14.92
C VAL A 34 -1.20 -3.80 -16.23
N ILE A 35 -2.06 -2.81 -16.37
CA ILE A 35 -2.86 -2.60 -17.59
C ILE A 35 -1.93 -2.32 -18.78
N PHE A 36 -0.99 -1.38 -18.63
CA PHE A 36 -0.06 -1.00 -19.69
C PHE A 36 0.76 -2.20 -20.20
N LEU A 37 1.30 -3.03 -19.30
CA LEU A 37 2.09 -4.21 -19.65
C LEU A 37 1.24 -5.30 -20.29
N LYS A 38 0.00 -5.49 -19.85
CA LYS A 38 -0.94 -6.44 -20.49
C LYS A 38 -1.40 -5.99 -21.87
N SER A 39 -1.51 -4.68 -22.10
CA SER A 39 -1.93 -4.12 -23.39
C SER A 39 -0.80 -4.04 -24.41
N THR A 40 0.46 -4.01 -23.98
CA THR A 40 1.61 -3.76 -24.87
C THR A 40 2.36 -5.03 -25.22
N LYS A 41 2.08 -5.58 -26.43
CA LYS A 41 2.72 -6.83 -26.92
C LYS A 41 4.24 -6.76 -27.02
N SER A 42 4.84 -5.60 -27.30
CA SER A 42 6.30 -5.45 -27.37
C SER A 42 7.01 -5.63 -26.02
N LEU A 43 6.26 -5.51 -24.90
CA LEU A 43 6.76 -5.77 -23.55
C LEU A 43 6.47 -7.20 -23.05
N SER A 44 6.01 -8.12 -23.90
CA SER A 44 5.87 -9.55 -23.57
C SER A 44 7.22 -10.30 -23.56
N ASN A 45 8.26 -9.64 -23.07
CA ASN A 45 9.59 -10.20 -22.88
C ASN A 45 9.84 -10.43 -21.38
N THR A 46 10.97 -11.05 -21.04
CA THR A 46 11.31 -11.40 -19.64
C THR A 46 11.27 -10.18 -18.71
N PHE A 47 11.74 -9.01 -19.18
CA PHE A 47 11.71 -7.79 -18.38
C PHE A 47 10.27 -7.32 -18.10
N GLY A 48 9.41 -7.26 -19.12
CA GLY A 48 8.02 -6.85 -18.90
C GLY A 48 7.23 -7.84 -18.04
N ASN A 49 7.52 -9.15 -18.10
CA ASN A 49 6.91 -10.14 -17.21
C ASN A 49 7.37 -9.98 -15.74
N LEU A 50 8.64 -9.64 -15.52
CA LEU A 50 9.14 -9.33 -14.17
C LEU A 50 8.48 -8.07 -13.63
N THR A 51 8.43 -6.99 -14.41
CA THR A 51 7.78 -5.74 -14.01
C THR A 51 6.29 -5.92 -13.76
N LEU A 52 5.60 -6.74 -14.56
CA LEU A 52 4.20 -7.09 -14.34
C LEU A 52 4.01 -7.81 -13.01
N SER A 53 4.88 -8.77 -12.70
CA SER A 53 4.82 -9.51 -11.44
C SER A 53 5.04 -8.60 -10.25
N GLN A 54 6.02 -7.67 -10.33
CA GLN A 54 6.27 -6.66 -9.30
C GLN A 54 5.05 -5.75 -9.09
N ALA A 55 4.49 -5.21 -10.18
CA ALA A 55 3.31 -4.33 -10.09
C ALA A 55 2.07 -5.05 -9.52
N ILE A 56 1.90 -6.36 -9.78
CA ILE A 56 0.83 -7.15 -9.15
C ILE A 56 1.07 -7.29 -7.64
N VAL A 57 2.28 -7.66 -7.23
CA VAL A 57 2.64 -7.81 -5.81
C VAL A 57 2.48 -6.47 -5.07
N ASP A 58 2.94 -5.37 -5.66
CA ASP A 58 2.79 -4.04 -5.10
C ASP A 58 1.32 -3.62 -5.02
N SER A 59 0.49 -3.96 -6.02
CA SER A 59 -0.96 -3.71 -5.96
C SER A 59 -1.60 -4.45 -4.78
N ILE A 60 -1.25 -5.72 -4.57
CA ILE A 60 -1.76 -6.50 -3.42
C ILE A 60 -1.30 -5.87 -2.10
N HIS A 61 -0.02 -5.50 -2.01
CA HIS A 61 0.54 -4.86 -0.82
C HIS A 61 -0.17 -3.54 -0.51
N GLN A 62 -0.36 -2.67 -1.51
CA GLN A 62 -1.05 -1.39 -1.34
C GLN A 62 -2.53 -1.57 -1.01
N ALA A 63 -3.19 -2.61 -1.53
CA ALA A 63 -4.56 -2.95 -1.13
C ALA A 63 -4.65 -3.37 0.34
N LEU A 64 -3.72 -4.20 0.84
CA LEU A 64 -3.64 -4.55 2.26
C LEU A 64 -3.39 -3.31 3.12
N PHE A 65 -2.52 -2.39 2.67
CA PHE A 65 -2.28 -1.15 3.40
C PHE A 65 -3.51 -0.23 3.43
N ALA A 66 -4.19 -0.06 2.29
CA ALA A 66 -5.37 0.81 2.19
C ALA A 66 -6.58 0.26 2.97
N PHE A 67 -6.82 -1.05 2.94
CA PHE A 67 -8.07 -1.63 3.46
C PHE A 67 -7.93 -2.38 4.78
N TYR A 68 -6.70 -2.68 5.23
CA TYR A 68 -6.46 -3.36 6.50
C TYR A 68 -5.61 -2.52 7.45
N LYS A 69 -4.41 -2.08 7.03
CA LYS A 69 -3.47 -1.39 7.93
C LYS A 69 -3.85 0.06 8.22
N ALA A 70 -4.24 0.84 7.22
CA ALA A 70 -4.61 2.24 7.42
C ALA A 70 -5.90 2.39 8.27
N PRO A 71 -6.97 1.61 8.04
CA PRO A 71 -8.15 1.64 8.90
C PRO A 71 -7.86 1.18 10.33
N SER A 72 -7.04 0.13 10.52
CA SER A 72 -6.70 -0.34 11.87
C SER A 72 -5.98 0.74 12.69
N ILE A 73 -5.04 1.44 12.07
CA ILE A 73 -4.35 2.59 12.66
C ILE A 73 -5.32 3.74 12.91
N PHE A 74 -6.15 4.11 11.92
CA PHE A 74 -7.06 5.26 12.01
C PHE A 74 -8.11 5.11 13.11
N PHE A 75 -8.72 3.92 13.23
CA PHE A 75 -9.75 3.64 14.23
C PHE A 75 -9.19 3.19 15.58
N ARG A 76 -7.87 2.97 15.68
CA ARG A 76 -7.21 2.46 16.89
C ARG A 76 -7.90 1.21 17.44
N ASN A 77 -8.43 0.38 16.54
CA ASN A 77 -9.31 -0.73 16.91
C ASN A 77 -8.45 -1.89 17.41
N LYS A 78 -8.49 -2.13 18.73
CA LYS A 78 -7.63 -3.10 19.42
C LYS A 78 -7.68 -4.50 18.80
N GLY A 79 -8.86 -4.95 18.31
CA GLY A 79 -9.00 -6.26 17.68
C GLY A 79 -8.28 -6.43 16.32
N LEU A 80 -7.97 -5.33 15.62
CA LEU A 80 -7.18 -5.35 14.37
C LEU A 80 -5.67 -5.19 14.63
N TYR A 81 -5.30 -4.61 15.78
CA TYR A 81 -3.91 -4.52 16.22
C TYR A 81 -3.37 -5.87 16.68
N ASP A 82 -4.20 -6.71 17.31
CA ASP A 82 -3.80 -8.04 17.80
C ASP A 82 -3.59 -9.09 16.68
N LEU A 83 -4.01 -8.78 15.44
CA LEU A 83 -3.79 -9.61 14.24
C LEU A 83 -2.61 -9.13 13.37
N SER A 84 -1.91 -8.06 13.78
CA SER A 84 -0.77 -7.46 13.07
C SER A 84 0.54 -7.71 13.81
#